data_AF-Q2FXS3-F1
#
_entry.id   AF-Q2FXS3-F1
#
_cell.length_a   1.000
_cell.length_b   1.000
_cell.length_c   1.000
_cell.angle_alpha   90.00
_cell.angle_beta   90.00
_cell.angle_gamma   90.00
#
_symmetry.space_group_name_H-M   'P 1'
#
loop_
_entity.id
_entity.type
_entity.pdbx_description
1 polymer ?
#
loop_
_entity_poly.entity_id
_entity_poly.type
_entity_poly.pdbx_seq_one_letter_code
_entity_poly.pdbx_strand_id
1 'polypeptide(L)'
;MTLFIIIGVLVPMVYTMQLNIKNEPVTKRNLLITLALSTLGILVTALAGVIVTKQAFPLLSVAIGSIFTGIVWGLLLSGSYALIRFLSNAFGRK
;
A
#
# COMPACT_ATOMS: atom_id res chain seq x y z
N MET A 1 -9.02 14.17 -8.71
CA MET A 1 -8.24 14.22 -7.45
C MET A 1 -8.07 12.83 -6.86
N THR A 2 -9.14 12.16 -6.43
CA THR A 2 -9.07 10.89 -5.67
C THR A 2 -8.90 9.63 -6.51
N LEU A 3 -9.48 9.57 -7.72
CA LEU A 3 -9.54 8.32 -8.50
C LEU A 3 -8.16 7.72 -8.87
N PHE A 4 -7.17 8.54 -9.18
CA PHE A 4 -5.83 8.03 -9.52
C PHE A 4 -5.15 7.36 -8.32
N ILE A 5 -5.26 7.97 -7.14
CA ILE A 5 -4.68 7.44 -5.90
C ILE A 5 -5.30 6.09 -5.54
N ILE A 6 -6.58 5.88 -5.84
CA ILE A 6 -7.26 4.58 -5.62
C ILE A 6 -6.51 3.46 -6.33
N ILE A 7 -6.04 3.68 -7.57
CA ILE A 7 -5.27 2.68 -8.30
C ILE A 7 -3.97 2.34 -7.54
N GLY A 8 -3.27 3.35 -7.03
CA GLY A 8 -2.03 3.17 -6.26
C GLY A 8 -2.25 2.43 -4.94
N VAL A 9 -3.39 2.68 -4.28
CA VAL A 9 -3.82 2.04 -3.03
C VAL A 9 -4.23 0.58 -3.25
N LEU A 10 -4.83 0.26 -4.39
CA LEU A 10 -5.30 -1.10 -4.71
C LEU A 10 -4.14 -2.08 -4.94
N VAL A 11 -3.02 -1.64 -5.52
CA VAL A 11 -1.86 -2.51 -5.80
C VAL A 11 -1.35 -3.26 -4.55
N PRO A 12 -0.98 -2.58 -3.44
CA PRO A 12 -0.54 -3.28 -2.23
C PRO A 12 -1.69 -4.06 -1.57
N MET A 13 -2.94 -3.59 -1.68
CA MET A 13 -4.11 -4.28 -1.13
C MET A 13 -4.28 -5.66 -1.79
N VAL A 14 -4.27 -5.71 -3.13
CA VAL A 14 -4.33 -6.96 -3.89
C VAL A 14 -3.16 -7.87 -3.53
N TYR A 15 -1.95 -7.32 -3.37
CA TYR A 15 -0.80 -8.11 -2.95
C TYR A 15 -0.99 -8.73 -1.56
N THR A 16 -1.43 -7.96 -0.55
CA THR A 16 -1.71 -8.52 0.78
C THR A 16 -2.85 -9.54 0.78
N MET A 17 -3.86 -9.38 -0.07
CA MET A 17 -4.90 -10.39 -0.27
C MET A 17 -4.34 -11.67 -0.89
N GLN A 18 -3.45 -11.57 -1.88
CA GLN A 18 -2.78 -12.73 -2.46
C GLN A 18 -1.94 -13.48 -1.42
N LEU A 19 -1.21 -12.75 -0.56
CA LEU A 19 -0.47 -13.35 0.55
C LEU A 19 -1.40 -14.07 1.54
N ASN A 20 -2.58 -13.51 1.80
CA ASN A 20 -3.59 -14.13 2.65
C ASN A 20 -4.14 -15.42 2.04
N ILE A 21 -4.57 -15.39 0.78
CA ILE A 21 -5.11 -16.56 0.07
C ILE A 21 -4.07 -17.68 -0.04
N LYS A 22 -2.80 -17.34 -0.27
CA LYS A 22 -1.71 -18.31 -0.35
C LYS A 22 -1.22 -18.79 1.03
N ASN A 23 -1.76 -18.29 2.13
CA ASN A 23 -1.31 -18.58 3.49
C ASN A 23 0.20 -18.33 3.73
N GLU A 24 0.80 -17.46 2.93
CA GLU A 24 2.25 -17.19 2.89
C GLU A 24 2.73 -16.55 4.20
N PRO A 25 3.72 -17.09 4.94
CA PRO A 25 4.18 -16.55 6.23
C PRO A 25 4.35 -15.02 6.25
N VAL A 26 4.02 -14.39 7.39
CA VAL A 26 4.32 -12.98 7.65
C VAL A 26 5.83 -12.86 7.84
N THR A 27 6.55 -12.73 6.73
CA THR A 27 7.99 -12.55 6.72
C THR A 27 8.33 -11.07 6.57
N LYS A 28 9.46 -10.65 7.14
CA LYS A 28 10.01 -9.29 6.95
C LYS A 28 10.08 -8.91 5.47
N ARG A 29 10.37 -9.89 4.59
CA ARG A 29 10.41 -9.70 3.14
C ARG A 29 9.05 -9.30 2.57
N ASN A 30 7.98 -10.02 2.91
CA ASN A 30 6.63 -9.71 2.42
C ASN A 30 6.15 -8.34 2.93
N LEU A 31 6.47 -7.99 4.18
CA LEU A 31 6.16 -6.67 4.74
C LEU A 31 6.88 -5.55 3.98
N LEU A 32 8.17 -5.72 3.69
CA LEU A 32 8.95 -4.75 2.91
C LEU A 32 8.43 -4.61 1.48
N ILE A 33 8.03 -5.72 0.84
CA ILE A 33 7.44 -5.68 -0.51
C ILE A 33 6.11 -4.91 -0.49
N THR A 34 5.23 -5.17 0.48
CA THR A 34 3.97 -4.41 0.63
C THR A 34 4.25 -2.92 0.81
N LEU A 35 5.23 -2.56 1.63
CA LEU A 35 5.59 -1.17 1.88
C LEU A 35 6.17 -0.50 0.62
N ALA A 36 7.03 -1.21 -0.11
CA ALA A 36 7.58 -0.73 -1.38
C ALA A 36 6.49 -0.57 -2.45
N LEU A 37 5.60 -1.55 -2.61
CA LEU A 37 4.47 -1.50 -3.55
C LEU A 37 3.50 -0.37 -3.21
N SER A 38 3.23 -0.16 -1.92
CA SER A 38 2.38 0.94 -1.46
C SER A 38 3.00 2.29 -1.76
N THR A 39 4.28 2.46 -1.41
CA THR A 39 5.00 3.72 -1.63
C THR A 39 5.13 4.05 -3.12
N LEU A 40 5.57 3.09 -3.93
CA LEU A 40 5.71 3.28 -5.37
C LEU A 40 4.36 3.44 -6.07
N GLY A 41 3.36 2.63 -5.70
CA GLY A 41 2.02 2.70 -6.28
C GLY A 41 1.37 4.06 -6.06
N ILE A 42 1.42 4.57 -4.82
CA ILE A 42 0.86 5.88 -4.47
C ILE A 42 1.68 7.01 -5.10
N LEU A 43 3.02 6.94 -5.08
CA LEU A 43 3.89 7.94 -5.71
C LEU A 43 3.61 8.07 -7.22
N VAL A 44 3.62 6.96 -7.96
CA VAL A 44 3.43 6.97 -9.42
C VAL A 44 2.05 7.49 -9.78
N THR A 45 1.01 7.04 -9.08
CA THR A 45 -0.37 7.46 -9.37
C THR A 45 -0.66 8.90 -8.95
N ALA A 46 -0.07 9.38 -7.85
CA ALA A 46 -0.17 10.77 -7.45
C ALA A 46 0.51 11.70 -8.47
N LEU A 47 1.73 11.37 -8.90
CA LEU A 47 2.45 12.15 -9.92
C LEU A 47 1.72 12.13 -11.26
N ALA A 48 1.27 10.96 -11.72
CA ALA A 48 0.46 10.84 -12.93
C ALA A 48 -0.82 11.69 -12.83
N GLY A 49 -1.50 11.65 -11.68
CA GLY A 49 -2.68 12.45 -11.42
C GLY A 49 -2.42 13.96 -11.55
N VAL A 50 -1.34 14.47 -10.95
CA VAL A 50 -0.96 15.89 -11.03
C VAL A 50 -0.65 16.32 -12.45
N ILE A 51 0.12 15.51 -13.20
CA ILE A 51 0.49 15.80 -14.59
C ILE A 51 -0.76 15.85 -15.48
N VAL A 52 -1.62 14.84 -15.39
CA VAL A 52 -2.84 14.74 -16.21
C VAL A 52 -3.82 15.87 -15.91
N THR A 53 -3.93 16.26 -14.64
CA THR A 53 -4.89 17.30 -14.22
C THR A 53 -4.32 18.71 -14.21
N LYS A 54 -3.05 18.90 -14.60
CA LYS A 54 -2.34 20.18 -14.64
C LYS A 54 -2.49 21.00 -13.35
N GLN A 55 -2.43 20.32 -12.20
CA GLN A 55 -2.58 20.99 -10.91
C GLN A 55 -1.41 21.94 -10.62
N ALA A 56 -1.69 23.06 -9.96
CA ALA A 56 -0.70 24.06 -9.58
C ALA A 56 0.17 23.67 -8.37
N PHE A 57 -0.01 22.47 -7.82
CA PHE A 57 0.82 22.02 -6.71
C PHE A 57 2.24 21.70 -7.19
N PRO A 58 3.27 22.16 -6.48
CA PRO A 58 4.64 21.81 -6.82
C PRO A 58 4.82 20.29 -6.74
N LEU A 59 5.33 19.70 -7.83
CA LEU A 59 5.54 18.25 -7.99
C LEU A 59 6.35 17.65 -6.82
N LEU A 60 7.31 18.40 -6.29
CA LEU A 60 8.15 17.98 -5.18
C LEU A 60 7.36 17.80 -3.87
N SER A 61 6.42 18.71 -3.57
CA SER A 61 5.56 18.59 -2.38
C SER A 61 4.61 17.40 -2.50
N VAL A 62 4.08 17.13 -3.71
CA VAL A 62 3.25 15.95 -3.96
C VAL A 62 4.05 14.66 -3.83
N ALA A 63 5.29 14.64 -4.33
CA ALA A 63 6.18 13.49 -4.21
C ALA A 63 6.48 13.17 -2.73
N ILE A 64 6.82 14.17 -1.92
CA ILE A 64 7.08 13.96 -0.48
C ILE A 64 5.81 13.48 0.22
N GLY A 65 4.67 14.15 0.00
CA GLY A 65 3.39 13.78 0.61
C GLY A 65 2.99 12.34 0.27
N SER A 66 3.10 11.96 -1.01
CA SER A 66 2.76 10.61 -1.47
C SER A 66 3.69 9.52 -0.92
N ILE A 67 4.97 9.83 -0.67
CA ILE A 67 5.88 8.90 0.01
C ILE A 67 5.42 8.66 1.45
N PHE A 68 5.13 9.73 2.22
CA PHE A 68 4.62 9.58 3.59
C PHE A 68 3.31 8.81 3.64
N THR A 69 2.35 9.16 2.78
CA THR A 69 1.08 8.43 2.66
C THR A 69 1.33 6.96 2.30
N GLY A 70 2.23 6.70 1.36
CA GLY A 70 2.58 5.36 0.91
C GLY A 70 3.20 4.48 2.01
N ILE A 71 4.08 5.05 2.84
CA ILE A 71 4.70 4.38 3.98
C ILE A 71 3.64 4.07 5.04
N VAL A 72 2.85 5.07 5.44
CA VAL A 72 1.79 4.90 6.47
C VAL A 72 0.78 3.85 6.00
N TRP A 73 0.35 3.93 4.75
CA TRP A 73 -0.58 2.98 4.16
C TRP A 73 0.00 1.57 4.07
N GLY A 74 1.27 1.46 3.67
CA GLY A 74 1.98 0.18 3.61
C GLY A 74 2.12 -0.46 4.99
N LEU A 75 2.47 0.33 6.01
CA LEU A 75 2.54 -0.12 7.40
C LEU A 75 1.18 -0.58 7.91
N LEU A 76 0.11 0.17 7.66
CA LEU A 76 -1.25 -0.21 8.03
C LEU A 76 -1.65 -1.55 7.42
N LEU A 77 -1.51 -1.71 6.10
CA LEU A 77 -1.83 -2.96 5.41
C LEU A 77 -1.00 -4.14 5.95
N SER A 78 0.29 -3.91 6.15
CA SER A 78 1.21 -4.92 6.65
C SER A 78 0.88 -5.35 8.08
N GLY A 79 0.49 -4.40 8.93
CA GLY A 79 0.07 -4.62 10.31
C GLY A 79 -1.30 -5.31 10.39
N SER A 80 -2.26 -4.90 9.56
CA SER A 80 -3.55 -5.58 9.44
C SER A 80 -3.37 -7.03 9.00
N TYR A 81 -2.50 -7.28 8.03
CA TYR A 81 -2.19 -8.65 7.59
C TYR A 81 -1.55 -9.48 8.72
N ALA A 82 -0.57 -8.93 9.45
CA ALA A 82 0.03 -9.60 10.59
C ALA A 82 -0.99 -9.92 11.69
N LEU A 83 -1.90 -8.98 11.98
CA LEU A 83 -2.96 -9.13 12.97
C LEU A 83 -3.99 -10.18 12.56
N ILE A 84 -4.45 -10.17 11.30
CA ILE A 84 -5.38 -11.17 10.76
C ILE A 84 -4.79 -12.56 10.95
N ARG A 85 -3.50 -12.74 10.61
CA ARG A 85 -2.85 -14.04 10.78
C ARG A 85 -2.72 -14.45 12.24
N PHE A 86 -2.37 -13.52 13.12
CA PHE A 86 -2.31 -13.79 14.56
C PHE A 86 -3.67 -14.29 15.07
N LEU A 87 -4.76 -13.63 14.68
CA LEU A 87 -6.12 -14.01 15.05
C LEU A 87 -6.53 -15.35 14.42
N SER A 88 -6.24 -15.58 13.14
CA SER A 88 -6.50 -16.85 12.44
C SER A 88 -5.80 -18.02 13.13
N ASN A 89 -4.54 -17.84 13.55
CA ASN A 89 -3.79 -18.85 14.29
C ASN A 89 -4.34 -19.05 15.71
N ALA A 90 -4.71 -17.96 16.41
CA ALA A 90 -5.21 -18.03 17.78
C ALA A 90 -6.61 -18.65 17.88
N PHE A 91 -7.48 -18.40 16.90
CA PHE A 91 -8.87 -18.88 16.89
C PHE A 91 -9.11 -20.08 15.95
N GLY A 92 -8.04 -20.68 15.41
CA GLY A 92 -8.13 -21.90 14.58
C GLY A 92 -8.88 -21.72 13.26
N ARG A 93 -9.12 -20.48 12.80
CA ARG A 93 -9.72 -20.22 11.49
C ARG A 93 -8.58 -20.16 10.46
N LYS A 94 -8.35 -21.29 9.79
CA LYS A 94 -7.50 -21.38 8.58
C LYS A 94 -8.03 -20.46 7.48
#